data_AF-H0ZDT7-F1
#
_entry.id   AF-H0ZDT7-F1
#
_cell.length_a   1.000
_cell.length_b   1.000
_cell.length_c   1.000
_cell.angle_alpha   90.00
_cell.angle_beta   90.00
_cell.angle_gamma   90.00
#
_symmetry.space_group_name_H-M   'P 1'
#
loop_
_entity.id
_entity.type
_entity.pdbx_description
1 polymer ?
#
loop_
_entity_poly.entity_id
_entity_poly.type
_entity_poly.pdbx_seq_one_letter_code
_entity_poly.pdbx_strand_id
1 'polypeptide(L)'
;MAAPAATFRWLLPRGRSLLPRPGLAAAAARPYGVRASDTGELVTHTGQVYDEKDYRRVRFVGRQKEVNKNFAIDLIAEQPVSQVESRVISCDGGGGALGHPKVYINLDKETKTGTCGYCGLQFKQKHH
;
A
#
# COMPACT_ATOMS: atom_id res chain seq x y z
N MET A 1 -79.67 -25.87 6.69
CA MET A 1 -78.59 -26.88 6.76
C MET A 1 -77.33 -26.24 6.21
N ALA A 2 -76.39 -25.91 7.09
CA ALA A 2 -75.28 -25.00 6.83
C ALA A 2 -74.04 -25.72 6.24
N ALA A 3 -73.33 -25.02 5.37
CA ALA A 3 -72.15 -25.45 4.61
C ALA A 3 -70.86 -25.57 5.48
N PRO A 4 -69.82 -26.30 5.03
CA PRO A 4 -68.72 -26.73 5.88
C PRO A 4 -67.61 -25.66 6.04
N ALA A 5 -66.94 -25.71 7.18
CA ALA A 5 -65.82 -24.86 7.56
C ALA A 5 -64.55 -25.21 6.76
N ALA A 6 -63.96 -24.22 6.08
CA ALA A 6 -62.65 -24.33 5.45
C ALA A 6 -61.57 -23.77 6.40
N THR A 7 -60.61 -24.62 6.73
CA THR A 7 -59.44 -24.33 7.57
C THR A 7 -58.39 -23.55 6.77
N PHE A 8 -58.22 -22.27 7.06
CA PHE A 8 -57.15 -21.45 6.49
C PHE A 8 -55.85 -21.69 7.26
N ARG A 9 -54.98 -22.55 6.72
CA ARG A 9 -53.62 -22.80 7.20
C ARG A 9 -52.73 -21.63 6.79
N TRP A 10 -52.46 -20.73 7.72
CA TRP A 10 -51.48 -19.64 7.55
C TRP A 10 -50.08 -20.22 7.29
N LEU A 11 -49.56 -20.01 6.08
CA LEU A 11 -48.17 -20.29 5.73
C LEU A 11 -47.30 -19.14 6.25
N LEU A 12 -46.45 -19.42 7.24
CA LEU A 12 -45.38 -18.49 7.66
C LEU A 12 -44.40 -18.27 6.49
N PRO A 13 -43.94 -17.04 6.21
CA PRO A 13 -42.89 -16.81 5.22
C PRO A 13 -41.56 -17.32 5.80
N ARG A 14 -40.86 -18.17 5.04
CA ARG A 14 -39.48 -18.61 5.33
C ARG A 14 -38.59 -17.38 5.41
N GLY A 15 -38.04 -17.11 6.59
CA GLY A 15 -37.00 -16.12 6.80
C GLY A 15 -35.82 -16.38 5.87
N ARG A 16 -35.50 -15.39 5.03
CA ARG A 16 -34.38 -15.41 4.11
C ARG A 16 -33.10 -15.30 4.93
N SER A 17 -32.41 -16.42 5.11
CA SER A 17 -31.13 -16.47 5.82
C SER A 17 -30.13 -15.55 5.10
N LEU A 18 -29.69 -14.49 5.80
CA LEU A 18 -28.63 -13.60 5.33
C LEU A 18 -27.31 -14.37 5.45
N LEU A 19 -26.88 -14.97 4.34
CA LEU A 19 -25.51 -15.47 4.23
C LEU A 19 -24.54 -14.31 4.45
N PRO A 20 -23.48 -14.47 5.28
CA PRO A 20 -22.46 -13.46 5.41
C PRO A 20 -21.77 -13.29 4.06
N ARG A 21 -21.76 -12.05 3.54
CA ARG A 21 -21.01 -11.71 2.33
C ARG A 21 -19.54 -12.08 2.60
N PRO A 22 -18.86 -12.82 1.71
CA PRO A 22 -17.45 -13.08 1.87
C PRO A 22 -16.77 -11.72 1.93
N GLY A 23 -16.12 -11.45 3.07
CA GLY A 23 -15.46 -10.19 3.32
C GLY A 23 -14.49 -9.90 2.18
N LEU A 24 -14.59 -8.70 1.62
CA LEU A 24 -13.49 -8.09 0.89
C LEU A 24 -12.27 -8.27 1.78
N ALA A 25 -11.29 -9.05 1.32
CA ALA A 25 -10.01 -9.15 2.00
C ALA A 25 -9.49 -7.72 2.13
N ALA A 26 -9.51 -7.18 3.34
CA ALA A 26 -8.90 -5.89 3.62
C ALA A 26 -7.44 -6.05 3.19
N ALA A 27 -7.06 -5.36 2.12
CA ALA A 27 -5.68 -5.30 1.69
C ALA A 27 -4.87 -4.90 2.94
N ALA A 28 -3.96 -5.77 3.37
CA ALA A 28 -3.18 -5.52 4.57
C ALA A 28 -2.46 -4.17 4.39
N ALA A 29 -2.94 -3.14 5.09
CA ALA A 29 -2.32 -1.84 5.06
C ALA A 29 -0.88 -2.02 5.55
N ARG A 30 0.10 -1.78 4.68
CA ARG A 30 1.51 -1.84 5.10
C ARG A 30 1.70 -0.72 6.13
N PRO A 31 2.16 -1.00 7.35
CA PRO A 31 2.50 0.06 8.28
C PRO A 31 3.62 0.91 7.65
N TYR A 32 3.27 2.16 7.35
CA TYR A 32 4.20 3.21 6.95
C TYR A 32 5.04 3.60 8.20
N GLY A 33 6.34 3.79 8.01
CA GLY A 33 7.27 4.29 9.03
C GLY A 33 8.03 3.25 9.83
N VAL A 34 8.77 3.75 10.83
CA VAL A 34 9.64 2.97 11.70
C VAL A 34 8.83 2.01 12.57
N ARG A 35 9.27 0.76 12.66
CA ARG A 35 8.70 -0.25 13.55
C ARG A 35 9.67 -0.55 14.69
N ALA A 36 9.13 -0.86 15.86
CA ALA A 36 9.90 -1.44 16.95
C ALA A 36 9.91 -2.96 16.80
N SER A 37 11.07 -3.58 17.03
CA SER A 37 11.21 -5.03 17.20
C SER A 37 10.68 -5.47 18.56
N ASP A 38 10.56 -6.78 18.75
CA ASP A 38 10.14 -7.37 20.03
C ASP A 38 11.04 -6.95 21.21
N THR A 39 12.31 -6.65 20.92
CA THR A 39 13.27 -6.16 21.91
C THR A 39 13.15 -4.68 22.25
N GLY A 40 12.22 -3.96 21.59
CA GLY A 40 12.05 -2.51 21.69
C GLY A 40 13.02 -1.70 20.81
N GLU A 41 13.97 -2.35 20.13
CA GLU A 41 14.90 -1.67 19.21
C GLU A 41 14.19 -1.28 17.91
N LEU A 42 14.46 -0.07 17.40
CA LEU A 42 13.91 0.40 16.13
C LEU A 42 14.53 -0.35 14.94
N VAL A 43 13.66 -0.83 14.06
CA VAL A 43 14.02 -1.45 12.79
C VAL A 43 14.37 -0.36 11.78
N THR A 44 15.50 -0.52 11.09
CA THR A 44 15.95 0.45 10.08
C THR A 44 15.08 0.41 8.81
N HIS A 45 15.21 1.42 7.94
CA HIS A 45 14.47 1.48 6.66
C HIS A 45 14.75 0.30 5.71
N THR A 46 15.85 -0.43 5.91
CA THR A 46 16.20 -1.65 5.17
C THR A 46 15.61 -2.93 5.81
N GLY A 47 15.06 -2.83 7.01
CA GLY A 47 14.60 -3.98 7.80
C GLY A 47 15.63 -4.52 8.79
N GLN A 48 16.82 -3.92 8.91
CA GLN A 48 17.85 -4.41 9.84
C GLN A 48 17.49 -4.13 11.30
N VAL A 49 17.61 -5.16 12.13
CA VAL A 49 17.63 -5.13 13.59
C VAL A 49 18.52 -6.29 14.07
N TYR A 50 19.08 -6.20 15.28
CA TYR A 50 19.82 -7.30 15.88
C TYR A 50 18.87 -8.30 16.53
N ASP A 51 19.23 -9.59 16.47
CA ASP A 51 18.48 -10.62 17.18
C ASP A 51 18.57 -10.43 18.69
N GLU A 52 17.58 -10.93 19.42
CA GLU A 52 17.53 -10.77 20.88
C GLU A 52 18.79 -11.28 21.58
N LYS A 53 19.32 -12.42 21.12
CA LYS A 53 20.51 -13.08 21.68
C LYS A 53 21.82 -12.59 21.07
N ASP A 54 21.79 -11.59 20.19
CA ASP A 54 22.98 -11.07 19.54
C ASP A 54 23.77 -10.15 20.50
N TYR A 55 24.98 -10.59 20.86
CA TYR A 55 25.89 -9.84 21.73
C TYR A 55 26.20 -8.43 21.18
N ARG A 56 26.08 -8.21 19.87
CA ARG A 56 26.36 -6.92 19.23
C ARG A 56 25.43 -5.80 19.71
N ARG A 57 24.28 -6.12 20.32
CA ARG A 57 23.35 -5.15 20.95
C ARG A 57 23.97 -4.37 22.10
N VAL A 58 24.99 -4.93 22.77
CA VAL A 58 25.68 -4.28 23.89
C VAL A 58 26.19 -2.87 23.54
N ARG A 59 26.49 -2.60 22.27
CA ARG A 59 26.95 -1.29 21.78
C ARG A 59 25.94 -0.16 22.01
N PHE A 60 24.66 -0.51 22.13
CA PHE A 60 23.55 0.43 22.34
C PHE A 60 23.04 0.43 23.78
N VAL A 61 23.61 -0.36 24.68
CA VAL A 61 23.25 -0.28 26.10
C VAL A 61 23.75 1.06 26.65
N GLY A 62 22.84 1.87 27.20
CA GLY A 62 23.13 3.23 27.66
C GLY A 62 23.34 4.27 26.54
N ARG A 63 23.06 3.91 25.27
CA ARG A 63 23.13 4.79 24.10
C ARG A 63 21.87 4.61 23.24
N GLN A 64 21.66 5.50 22.27
CA GLN A 64 20.55 5.36 21.31
C GLN A 64 21.05 4.83 19.96
N LYS A 65 20.32 3.89 19.37
CA LYS A 65 20.50 3.52 17.96
C LYS A 65 19.84 4.58 17.10
N GLU A 66 20.64 5.28 16.32
CA GLU A 66 20.13 6.30 15.41
C GLU A 66 19.52 5.65 14.16
N VAL A 67 18.24 5.96 13.91
CA VAL A 67 17.49 5.49 12.75
C VAL A 67 16.75 6.68 12.16
N ASN A 68 16.89 6.87 10.84
CA ASN A 68 16.09 7.87 10.13
C ASN A 68 14.61 7.48 10.18
N LYS A 69 13.75 8.37 10.66
CA LYS A 69 12.29 8.13 10.80
C LYS A 69 11.52 8.29 9.49
N ASN A 70 12.09 9.01 8.53
CA ASN A 70 11.45 9.33 7.26
C ASN A 70 11.91 8.32 6.20
N PHE A 71 11.10 7.28 5.97
CA PHE A 71 11.42 6.24 4.99
C PHE A 71 11.03 6.68 3.59
N ALA A 72 11.99 6.63 2.65
CA ALA A 72 11.76 7.06 1.27
C ALA A 72 10.70 6.22 0.53
N ILE A 73 10.55 4.94 0.91
CA ILE A 73 9.53 4.03 0.33
C ILE A 73 8.10 4.51 0.61
N ASP A 74 7.91 5.14 1.76
CA ASP A 74 6.61 5.62 2.23
C ASP A 74 6.29 6.96 1.56
N LEU A 75 7.27 7.86 1.55
CA LEU A 75 7.15 9.18 0.93
C LEU A 75 6.90 9.09 -0.57
N ILE A 76 7.53 8.14 -1.28
CA ILE A 76 7.31 8.01 -2.73
C ILE A 76 5.97 7.35 -3.06
N ALA A 77 5.47 6.48 -2.18
CA ALA A 77 4.15 5.86 -2.34
C ALA A 77 3.02 6.86 -2.07
N GLU A 78 3.26 7.88 -1.25
CA GLU A 78 2.33 8.98 -0.99
C GLU A 78 2.20 9.95 -2.20
N GLN A 79 3.24 10.04 -3.03
CA GLN A 79 3.19 10.91 -4.21
C GLN A 79 2.15 10.42 -5.24
N PRO A 80 1.34 11.32 -5.81
CA PRO A 80 0.34 10.96 -6.80
C PRO A 80 0.99 10.52 -8.11
N VAL A 81 0.34 9.59 -8.80
CA VAL A 81 0.75 9.17 -10.15
C VAL A 81 0.46 10.31 -11.13
N SER A 82 1.50 10.79 -11.81
CA SER A 82 1.38 11.85 -12.81
C SER A 82 0.76 11.29 -14.10
N GLN A 83 -0.31 11.90 -14.56
CA GLN A 83 -1.06 11.43 -15.71
C GLN A 83 -0.78 12.32 -16.92
N VAL A 84 -0.30 11.73 -18.01
CA VAL A 84 0.18 12.44 -19.20
C VAL A 84 -0.45 11.89 -20.47
N GLU A 85 -0.57 12.70 -21.52
CA GLU A 85 -1.19 12.27 -22.79
C GLU A 85 -0.18 11.59 -23.73
N SER A 86 1.11 11.90 -23.56
CA SER A 86 2.16 11.37 -24.43
C SER A 86 2.50 9.92 -24.12
N ARG A 87 2.87 9.18 -25.16
CA ARG A 87 3.33 7.78 -25.09
C ARG A 87 4.70 7.64 -24.41
N VAL A 88 5.57 8.64 -24.59
CA VAL A 88 6.91 8.71 -23.97
C VAL A 88 7.03 10.03 -23.23
N ILE A 89 7.55 9.98 -22.01
CA ILE A 89 7.81 11.17 -21.18
C ILE A 89 9.29 11.29 -20.85
N SER A 90 9.81 12.51 -20.80
CA SER A 90 11.13 12.80 -20.22
C SER A 90 11.01 13.23 -18.77
N CYS A 91 11.80 12.60 -17.90
CA CYS A 91 11.96 12.97 -16.50
C CYS A 91 13.41 13.38 -16.23
N ASP A 92 13.61 14.52 -15.60
CA ASP A 92 14.90 15.07 -15.14
C ASP A 92 14.94 15.23 -13.62
N GLY A 93 13.85 14.90 -12.92
CA GLY A 93 13.71 15.09 -11.47
C GLY A 93 13.43 16.52 -11.04
N GLY A 94 13.21 17.44 -11.98
CA GLY A 94 13.00 18.85 -11.71
C GLY A 94 14.31 19.64 -11.51
N GLY A 95 14.26 20.94 -11.80
CA GLY A 95 15.41 21.83 -11.59
C GLY A 95 16.54 21.68 -12.62
N GLY A 96 16.29 21.01 -13.76
CA GLY A 96 17.25 20.88 -14.85
C GLY A 96 18.54 20.16 -14.42
N ALA A 97 19.60 20.93 -14.19
CA ALA A 97 20.91 20.38 -13.77
C ALA A 97 20.96 19.96 -12.29
N LEU A 98 19.98 20.36 -11.46
CA LEU A 98 19.93 20.01 -10.03
C LEU A 98 19.26 18.65 -9.77
N GLY A 99 18.61 18.08 -10.79
CA GLY A 99 17.96 16.78 -10.70
C GLY A 99 18.87 15.63 -11.11
N HIS A 100 18.30 14.64 -11.78
CA HIS A 100 19.03 13.50 -12.33
C HIS A 100 19.19 13.62 -13.85
N PRO A 101 20.06 12.82 -14.49
CA PRO A 101 20.17 12.80 -15.94
C PRO A 101 18.81 12.58 -16.59
N LYS A 102 18.51 13.36 -17.62
CA LYS A 102 17.25 13.27 -18.36
C LYS A 102 17.07 11.86 -18.91
N VAL A 103 16.00 11.19 -18.49
CA VAL A 103 15.62 9.86 -18.98
C VAL A 103 14.25 9.86 -19.61
N TYR A 104 14.06 8.94 -20.55
CA TYR A 104 12.80 8.75 -21.27
C TYR A 104 12.12 7.47 -20.80
N ILE A 105 10.86 7.58 -20.42
CA ILE A 105 10.05 6.50 -19.85
C ILE A 105 8.92 6.19 -20.84
N ASN A 106 8.81 4.92 -21.22
CA ASN A 106 7.74 4.44 -22.11
C ASN A 106 6.49 4.10 -21.31
N LEU A 107 5.33 4.58 -21.78
CA LEU A 107 4.02 4.41 -21.15
C LEU A 107 3.08 3.50 -21.94
N ASP A 108 3.60 2.76 -22.92
CA ASP A 108 2.86 1.84 -23.80
C ASP A 108 2.01 0.80 -23.08
N LYS A 109 2.36 0.47 -21.84
CA LYS A 109 1.70 -0.58 -21.05
C LYS A 109 0.68 0.05 -20.12
N GLU A 110 -0.59 0.06 -20.51
CA GLU A 110 -1.68 0.64 -19.70
C GLU A 110 -1.89 -0.05 -18.33
N THR A 111 -1.46 -1.31 -18.23
CA THR A 111 -1.59 -2.15 -17.02
C THR A 111 -0.64 -1.76 -15.90
N LYS A 112 0.44 -1.02 -16.20
CA LYS A 112 1.47 -0.65 -15.22
C LYS A 112 1.79 0.84 -15.33
N THR A 113 2.13 1.47 -14.21
CA THR A 113 2.69 2.81 -14.24
C THR A 113 4.16 2.74 -14.66
N GLY A 114 4.60 3.73 -15.44
CA GLY A 114 6.00 3.92 -15.78
C GLY A 114 6.70 4.62 -14.63
N THR A 115 7.56 3.91 -13.91
CA THR A 115 8.31 4.48 -12.78
C THR A 115 9.66 5.02 -13.25
N CYS A 116 10.01 6.23 -12.83
CA CYS A 116 11.36 6.77 -13.03
C CYS A 116 12.36 6.03 -12.15
N GLY A 117 13.46 5.54 -12.74
CA GLY A 117 14.52 4.82 -12.01
C GLY A 117 15.33 5.68 -11.03
N TYR A 118 15.17 7.01 -11.06
CA TYR A 118 15.89 7.94 -10.19
C TYR A 118 14.97 8.52 -9.11
N CYS A 119 14.00 9.35 -9.49
CA CYS A 119 13.08 9.96 -8.53
C CYS A 119 12.06 9.00 -7.94
N GLY A 120 11.82 7.83 -8.56
CA GLY A 120 10.76 6.90 -8.14
C GLY A 120 9.34 7.38 -8.45
N LEU A 121 9.17 8.55 -9.05
CA LEU A 121 7.87 9.07 -9.47
C LEU A 121 7.24 8.17 -10.52
N GLN A 122 5.93 8.06 -10.45
CA GLN A 122 5.14 7.19 -11.33
C GLN A 122 4.37 8.02 -12.34
N PHE A 123 4.37 7.56 -13.59
CA PHE A 123 3.67 8.18 -14.69
C PHE A 123 2.68 7.20 -15.33
N LYS A 124 1.54 7.69 -15.81
CA LYS A 124 0.55 6.88 -16.54
C LYS A 124 0.02 7.67 -17.73
N GLN A 125 -0.18 6.99 -18.86
CA GLN A 125 -0.83 7.61 -20.00
C GLN A 125 -2.35 7.75 -19.76
N LYS A 126 -2.91 8.94 -19.98
CA LYS A 126 -4.36 9.14 -20.06
C LYS A 126 -4.82 8.76 -21.46
N HIS A 127 -5.76 7.83 -21.55
CA HIS A 127 -6.48 7.55 -22.79
C HIS A 127 -7.80 8.31 -22.75
N HIS A 128 -8.17 8.92 -23.88
CA HIS A 128 -9.45 9.59 -24.06
C HIS A 128 -10.57 8.57 -24.33
#